data_AF-A0A392PZB4-F1
#
_entry.id   AF-A0A392PZB4-F1
#
_cell.length_a   1.000
_cell.length_b   1.000
_cell.length_c   1.000
_cell.angle_alpha   90.00
_cell.angle_beta   90.00
_cell.angle_gamma   90.00
#
_symmetry.space_group_name_H-M   'P 1'
#
loop_
_entity.id
_entity.type
_entity.pdbx_description
1 polymer ?
#
loop_
_entity_poly.entity_id
_entity_poly.type
_entity_poly.pdbx_seq_one_letter_code
_entity_poly.pdbx_strand_id
1 'polypeptide(L)' 'MSEMYNRPIHIYSYSTEPINTFHGSYDTDTPPVRLSYHHGNHYNSLVDPRRPTIGAGLGFSSLRG' A
#
# COMPACT_ATOMS: atom_id res chain seq x y z
N MET A 1 -7.03 8.31 2.01
CA MET A 1 -5.80 7.86 1.32
C MET A 1 -6.09 6.66 0.41
N SER A 2 -6.66 5.57 0.93
CA SER A 2 -6.97 4.35 0.13
C SER A 2 -7.74 4.65 -1.17
N GLU A 3 -8.79 5.47 -1.08
CA GLU A 3 -9.59 5.92 -2.23
C GLU A 3 -8.80 6.72 -3.28
N MET A 4 -7.97 7.68 -2.83
CA MET A 4 -7.20 8.54 -3.74
C MET A 4 -6.19 7.76 -4.59
N TYR A 5 -5.66 6.67 -4.05
CA TYR A 5 -4.71 5.80 -4.74
C TYR A 5 -5.36 4.58 -5.36
N ASN A 6 -6.68 4.41 -5.21
CA ASN A 6 -7.39 3.19 -5.62
C ASN A 6 -6.65 1.90 -5.18
N ARG A 7 -6.11 1.90 -3.95
CA ARG A 7 -5.23 0.85 -3.44
C ARG A 7 -5.46 0.63 -1.94
N PRO A 8 -5.63 -0.62 -1.49
CA PRO A 8 -5.70 -0.92 -0.06
C PRO A 8 -4.44 -0.45 0.68
N ILE A 9 -4.60 -0.06 1.94
CA ILE A 9 -3.49 0.33 2.81
C ILE A 9 -3.41 -0.66 3.98
N HIS A 10 -2.24 -1.29 4.13
CA HIS A 10 -1.91 -2.17 5.24
C HIS A 10 -0.97 -1.45 6.21
N ILE A 11 -1.32 -1.45 7.50
CA ILE A 11 -0.48 -0.90 8.56
C ILE A 11 0.04 -2.05 9.43
N TYR A 12 1.34 -2.11 9.62
CA TYR A 12 2.03 -3.11 10.44
C TYR A 12 2.61 -2.45 11.70
N SER A 13 2.54 -3.13 12.84
CA SER A 13 3.11 -2.65 14.11
C SER A 13 3.87 -3.80 14.76
N TYR A 14 5.19 -3.83 14.56
CA TYR A 14 6.11 -4.84 15.09
C TYR A 14 5.67 -6.31 14.84
N SER A 15 4.96 -6.55 13.73
CA SER A 15 4.41 -7.85 13.33
C SER A 15 4.35 -7.95 11.81
N THR A 16 4.32 -9.18 11.28
CA THR A 16 4.10 -9.47 9.86
C THR A 16 2.61 -9.47 9.47
N GLU A 17 1.71 -9.43 10.46
CA GLU A 17 0.27 -9.30 10.25
C GLU A 17 -0.16 -7.83 10.37
N PRO A 18 -1.00 -7.31 9.46
CA PRO A 18 -1.44 -5.93 9.51
C PRO A 18 -2.45 -5.72 10.64
N ILE A 19 -2.29 -4.63 11.39
CA ILE A 19 -3.21 -4.23 12.46
C ILE A 19 -4.47 -3.55 11.92
N ASN A 20 -4.39 -2.93 10.73
CA ASN A 20 -5.50 -2.27 10.06
C ASN A 20 -5.37 -2.45 8.54
N THR A 21 -6.50 -2.74 7.92
CA THR A 21 -6.64 -2.86 6.47
C THR A 21 -7.81 -1.99 6.01
N PHE A 22 -7.51 -0.95 5.23
CA PHE A 22 -8.54 -0.05 4.70
C PHE A 22 -8.98 -0.51 3.30
N HIS A 23 -9.97 -1.41 3.26
CA HIS A 23 -10.65 -1.83 2.02
C HIS A 23 -11.94 -1.03 1.81
N GLY A 24 -12.01 -0.24 0.74
CA GLY A 24 -13.20 -0.21 -0.10
C GLY A 24 -13.14 -1.41 -1.05
N SER A 25 -14.20 -1.74 -1.78
CA SER A 25 -14.15 -2.76 -2.86
C SER A 25 -13.20 -2.31 -3.98
N TYR A 26 -11.90 -2.45 -3.76
CA TYR A 26 -10.86 -2.19 -4.75
C TYR A 26 -10.44 -3.55 -5.32
N ASP A 27 -11.06 -3.92 -6.43
CA ASP A 27 -10.59 -5.05 -7.23
C ASP A 27 -9.43 -4.55 -8.08
N THR A 28 -8.20 -4.66 -7.55
CA THR A 28 -6.99 -4.18 -8.21
C THR A 28 -5.87 -5.21 -8.12
N ASP A 29 -5.23 -5.50 -9.26
CA ASP A 29 -4.01 -6.31 -9.35
C ASP A 29 -2.79 -5.63 -8.69
N THR A 30 -2.96 -4.39 -8.24
CA THR A 30 -1.91 -3.61 -7.60
C THR A 30 -1.77 -4.02 -6.13
N PRO A 31 -0.56 -4.39 -5.66
CA PRO A 31 -0.39 -4.75 -4.26
C PRO A 31 -0.67 -3.56 -3.34
N PRO A 32 -1.06 -3.80 -2.08
CA PRO A 32 -1.42 -2.73 -1.15
C PRO A 32 -0.24 -1.78 -0.89
N VAL A 33 -0.56 -0.54 -0.51
CA VAL A 33 0.43 0.35 0.11
C VAL A 33 0.69 -0.18 1.52
N ARG A 34 1.96 -0.36 1.88
CA ARG A 34 2.34 -0.90 3.20
C ARG A 34 3.09 0.14 4.00
N LEU A 35 2.69 0.31 5.25
CA LEU A 35 3.31 1.22 6.21
C LEU A 35 3.65 0.46 7.49
N SER A 36 4.80 0.78 8.09
CA SER A 36 5.10 0.38 9.46
C SER A 36 4.85 1.53 10.41
N TYR A 37 4.12 1.28 11.49
CA TYR A 37 3.79 2.25 12.53
C TYR A 37 4.71 2.11 13.74
N HIS A 38 5.23 3.25 14.20
CA HIS A 38 6.23 3.35 15.25
C HIS A 38 5.82 4.40 16.28
N HIS A 39 6.02 4.07 17.55
CA HIS A 39 5.98 5.02 18.68
C HIS A 39 4.73 5.93 18.78
N GLY A 40 3.58 5.49 18.27
CA GLY A 40 2.33 6.23 18.47
C GLY A 40 2.05 7.36 17.46
N ASN A 41 2.98 7.66 16.53
CA ASN A 41 2.80 8.74 15.58
C ASN A 41 3.66 8.70 14.31
N HIS A 42 4.63 7.79 14.20
CA HIS A 42 5.58 7.76 13.09
C HIS A 42 5.26 6.62 12.13
N TYR A 43 5.25 6.90 10.83
CA TYR A 43 5.00 5.92 9.80
C TYR A 43 6.16 5.90 8.82
N ASN A 44 6.66 4.70 8.52
CA ASN A 44 7.65 4.47 7.47
C ASN A 44 7.04 3.68 6.33
N SER A 45 7.56 3.91 5.12
CA SER A 45 7.20 3.10 3.95
C SER A 45 7.80 1.70 4.09
N LEU A 46 6.98 0.67 3.81
CA LEU A 46 7.44 -0.70 3.72
C LEU A 46 7.39 -1.13 2.25
N VAL A 47 8.56 -1.27 1.64
CA VAL A 47 8.72 -1.49 0.21
C VAL A 47 9.10 -2.93 -0.06
N ASP A 48 8.50 -3.54 -1.09
CA ASP A 48 8.98 -4.81 -1.66
C ASP A 48 9.99 -4.49 -2.78
N PRO A 49 11.29 -4.78 -2.59
CA PRO A 49 12.32 -4.47 -3.59
C PRO A 49 12.12 -5.22 -4.91
N ARG A 50 11.41 -6.35 -4.90
CA ARG A 50 11.21 -7.20 -6.08
C ARG A 50 10.00 -6.80 -6.91
N ARG A 51 9.13 -5.94 -6.38
CA ARG A 51 7.88 -5.52 -7.04
C ARG A 51 7.64 -4.03 -6.75
N PRO A 52 8.40 -3.12 -7.37
CA PRO A 52 8.20 -1.68 -7.21
C PRO A 52 6.82 -1.28 -7.75
N THR A 53 6.13 -0.39 -7.03
CA THR A 53 4.76 0.04 -7.36
C THR A 53 4.67 1.55 -7.58
N ILE A 54 5.71 2.13 -8.16
CA ILE A 54 5.75 3.56 -8.46
C ILE A 54 4.63 3.89 -9.46
N GLY A 55 3.87 4.94 -9.18
CA GLY A 55 2.76 5.38 -10.03
C GLY A 55 1.52 4.47 -10.04
N ALA A 56 1.53 3.36 -9.30
CA ALA A 56 0.43 2.42 -9.31
C ALA A 56 -0.79 3.01 -8.58
N GLY A 57 -1.97 2.91 -9.21
CA GLY A 57 -3.21 3.49 -8.70
C GLY A 57 -3.48 4.95 -9.12
N LEU A 58 -2.57 5.57 -9.87
CA LEU A 58 -2.72 6.95 -10.36
C LEU A 58 -3.41 7.04 -11.74
N GLY A 59 -3.99 5.95 -12.25
CA GLY A 59 -4.64 5.92 -13.57
C GLY A 59 -3.67 5.96 -14.76
N PHE A 60 -2.35 5.89 -14.53
CA PHE A 60 -1.39 5.71 -15.61
C PHE A 60 -1.49 4.28 -16.14
N SER A 61 -1.82 4.12 -17.43
CA SER A 61 -1.70 2.85 -18.13
C SER A 61 -0.27 2.34 -17.96
N SER A 62 -0.11 1.14 -17.41
CA SER A 62 1.19 0.51 -17.37
C SER A 62 1.64 0.31 -18.82
N LEU A 63 2.69 1.02 -19.24
CA LEU A 63 3.44 0.68 -20.45
C LEU A 63 3.99 -0.73 -20.23
N ARG A 64 3.26 -1.73 -20.73
CA ARG A 64 3.79 -3.08 -20.90
C ARG A 64 4.67 -3.03 -22.14
N GLY A 65 5.96 -2.80 -21.91
CA GLY A 65 7.01 -3.07 -22.90
C GLY A 65 7.33 -4.55 -22.97
#